data_AF-A0A4P5YHW6-F1
#
_entry.id   AF-A0A4P5YHW6-F1
#
_cell.length_a   1.000
_cell.length_b   1.000
_cell.length_c   1.000
_cell.angle_alpha   90.00
_cell.angle_beta   90.00
_cell.angle_gamma   90.00
#
_symmetry.space_group_name_H-M   'P 1'
#
loop_
_entity.id
_entity.type
_entity.pdbx_description
1 polymer ?
#
loop_
_entity_poly.entity_id
_entity_poly.type
_entity_poly.pdbx_seq_one_letter_code
_entity_poly.pdbx_strand_id
1 'polypeptide(L)'
;MPQPPMSVSLSEGQKIESLKRFREQYDEELKKIEAELLTILTQHAEADYLASYLGEQPEVIKLRERAEDAAKLEKRRQHVIKLIDRLDQVIPQQPEAKFNLTGGGPAKPGAGGLRKY
;
A
#
# COMPACT_ATOMS: atom_id res chain seq x y z
N MET A 1 -37.29 -16.46 -23.85
CA MET A 1 -36.23 -15.64 -24.49
C MET A 1 -35.03 -15.60 -23.55
N PRO A 2 -33.79 -15.76 -24.02
CA PRO A 2 -32.61 -15.63 -23.16
C PRO A 2 -32.56 -14.21 -22.59
N GLN A 3 -32.33 -14.09 -21.27
CA GLN A 3 -32.21 -12.79 -20.63
C GLN A 3 -30.98 -12.05 -21.17
N PRO A 4 -31.08 -10.74 -21.46
CA PRO A 4 -29.93 -9.96 -21.87
C PRO A 4 -28.88 -9.93 -20.74
N PRO A 5 -27.58 -9.96 -21.07
CA PRO A 5 -26.52 -9.95 -20.07
C PRO A 5 -26.62 -8.68 -19.22
N MET A 6 -26.72 -8.84 -17.90
CA MET A 6 -26.66 -7.72 -16.96
C MET A 6 -25.28 -7.09 -17.02
N SER A 7 -25.15 -5.93 -17.68
CA SER A 7 -23.97 -5.09 -17.55
C SER A 7 -24.00 -4.41 -16.18
N VAL A 8 -23.23 -4.92 -15.23
CA VAL A 8 -23.05 -4.27 -13.93
C VAL A 8 -22.12 -3.08 -14.11
N SER A 9 -22.68 -1.89 -14.35
CA SER A 9 -21.93 -0.64 -14.35
C SER A 9 -21.78 -0.13 -12.92
N LEU A 10 -20.54 -0.03 -12.42
CA LEU A 10 -20.25 0.56 -11.11
C LEU A 10 -20.72 2.02 -11.05
N SER A 11 -21.29 2.41 -9.91
CA SER A 11 -21.56 3.82 -9.63
C SER A 11 -20.24 4.61 -9.50
N GLU A 12 -20.29 5.92 -9.67
CA GLU A 12 -19.09 6.77 -9.59
C GLU A 12 -18.37 6.67 -8.25
N GLY A 13 -19.12 6.58 -7.14
CA GLY A 13 -18.57 6.33 -5.80
C GLY A 13 -17.86 4.97 -5.68
N GLN A 14 -18.46 3.90 -6.24
CA GLN A 14 -17.83 2.57 -6.25
C GLN A 14 -16.54 2.54 -7.08
N LYS A 15 -16.48 3.31 -8.17
CA LYS A 15 -15.25 3.48 -8.95
C LYS A 15 -14.16 4.15 -8.11
N ILE A 16 -14.48 5.24 -7.42
CA ILE A 16 -13.50 5.94 -6.56
C ILE A 16 -13.00 5.04 -5.43
N GLU A 17 -13.88 4.31 -4.75
CA GLU A 17 -13.48 3.37 -3.69
C GLU A 17 -12.59 2.25 -4.22
N SER A 18 -12.89 1.71 -5.41
CA SER A 18 -12.04 0.70 -6.04
C SER A 18 -10.64 1.25 -6.36
N LEU A 19 -10.54 2.49 -6.88
CA LEU A 19 -9.26 3.14 -7.14
C LEU A 19 -8.45 3.38 -5.86
N LYS A 20 -9.10 3.76 -4.75
CA LYS A 20 -8.44 3.90 -3.44
C LYS A 20 -7.87 2.56 -2.94
N ARG A 21 -8.62 1.47 -3.08
CA ARG A 21 -8.13 0.12 -2.71
C ARG A 21 -6.93 -0.31 -3.55
N PHE A 22 -6.94 -0.04 -4.86
CA PHE A 22 -5.78 -0.32 -5.71
C PHE A 22 -4.57 0.54 -5.31
N ARG A 23 -4.78 1.81 -4.96
CA ARG A 23 -3.71 2.68 -4.45
C ARG A 23 -3.09 2.12 -3.17
N GLU A 24 -3.91 1.68 -2.22
CA GLU A 24 -3.44 1.03 -0.98
C GLU A 24 -2.65 -0.26 -1.28
N GLN A 25 -3.13 -1.09 -2.20
CA GLN A 25 -2.41 -2.31 -2.61
C GLN A 25 -1.04 -2.00 -3.22
N TYR A 26 -0.94 -0.97 -4.06
CA TYR A 26 0.35 -0.56 -4.62
C TYR A 26 1.27 0.08 -3.58
N ASP A 27 0.73 0.78 -2.58
CA ASP A 27 1.50 1.30 -1.45
C ASP A 27 2.07 0.17 -0.58
N GLU A 28 1.28 -0.88 -0.31
CA GLU A 28 1.78 -2.09 0.35
C GLU A 28 2.84 -2.82 -0.47
N GLU A 29 2.64 -2.92 -1.79
CA GLU A 29 3.63 -3.50 -2.69
C GLU A 29 4.93 -2.70 -2.66
N LEU A 30 4.86 -1.37 -2.71
CA LEU A 30 6.00 -0.48 -2.66
C LEU A 30 6.81 -0.69 -1.37
N LYS A 31 6.15 -0.75 -0.22
CA LYS A 31 6.81 -1.00 1.07
C LYS A 31 7.55 -2.35 1.10
N LYS A 32 6.97 -3.40 0.50
CA LYS A 32 7.64 -4.71 0.40
C LYS A 32 8.88 -4.64 -0.47
N ILE A 33 8.77 -4.00 -1.64
CA ILE A 33 9.89 -3.83 -2.57
C ILE A 33 11.02 -3.03 -1.90
N GLU A 34 10.70 -1.95 -1.18
CA GLU A 34 11.69 -1.13 -0.47
C GLU A 34 12.38 -1.90 0.66
N ALA A 35 11.65 -2.74 1.39
CA ALA A 35 12.24 -3.61 2.42
C ALA A 35 13.18 -4.67 1.82
N GLU A 36 12.80 -5.28 0.70
CA GLU A 36 13.65 -6.25 -0.02
C GLU A 36 14.90 -5.58 -0.60
N LEU A 37 14.76 -4.40 -1.22
CA LEU A 37 15.89 -3.62 -1.72
C LEU A 37 16.86 -3.25 -0.61
N LEU A 38 16.36 -2.75 0.52
CA LEU A 38 17.19 -2.41 1.68
C LEU A 38 17.98 -3.62 2.17
N THR A 39 17.33 -4.79 2.22
CA THR A 39 17.97 -6.04 2.62
C THR A 39 19.12 -6.41 1.66
N ILE A 40 18.88 -6.37 0.34
CA ILE A 40 19.91 -6.72 -0.65
C ILE A 40 21.06 -5.72 -0.62
N LEU A 41 20.78 -4.41 -0.54
CA LEU A 41 21.81 -3.37 -0.47
C LEU A 41 22.66 -3.49 0.80
N THR A 42 22.05 -3.84 1.92
CA THR A 42 22.77 -4.09 3.18
C THR A 42 23.70 -5.30 3.03
N GLN A 43 23.21 -6.40 2.45
CA GLN A 43 24.02 -7.59 2.17
C GLN A 43 25.19 -7.30 1.23
N HIS A 44 25.01 -6.44 0.21
CA HIS A 44 26.10 -6.00 -0.64
C HIS A 44 27.15 -5.18 0.11
N ALA A 45 26.72 -4.24 0.95
CA ALA A 45 27.63 -3.44 1.76
C ALA A 45 28.43 -4.31 2.74
N GLU A 46 27.79 -5.31 3.35
CA GLU A 46 28.46 -6.31 4.19
C GLU A 46 29.44 -7.17 3.39
N ALA A 47 29.06 -7.59 2.17
CA ALA A 47 29.92 -8.37 1.29
C ALA A 47 31.18 -7.59 0.89
N ASP A 48 31.03 -6.31 0.52
CA ASP A 48 32.16 -5.44 0.18
C ASP A 48 33.06 -5.16 1.39
N TYR A 49 32.47 -4.99 2.57
CA TYR A 49 33.23 -4.89 3.82
C TYR A 49 34.05 -6.18 4.04
N LEU A 50 33.42 -7.36 4.00
CA LEU A 50 34.11 -8.64 4.19
C LEU A 50 35.20 -8.87 3.14
N ALA A 51 34.95 -8.51 1.88
CA ALA A 51 35.91 -8.63 0.79
C ALA A 51 37.17 -7.80 1.05
N SER A 52 37.02 -6.62 1.64
CA SER A 52 38.17 -5.76 1.97
C SER A 52 39.10 -6.34 3.04
N TYR A 53 38.58 -7.17 3.94
CA TYR A 53 39.37 -7.78 5.03
C TYR A 53 39.84 -9.20 4.72
N LEU A 54 39.01 -9.99 4.04
CA LEU A 54 39.21 -11.43 3.89
C LEU A 54 39.44 -11.86 2.44
N GLY A 55 39.40 -10.92 1.49
CA GLY A 55 39.44 -11.19 0.05
C GLY A 55 38.11 -11.72 -0.50
N GLU A 56 38.07 -12.02 -1.80
CA GLU A 56 36.85 -12.52 -2.44
C GLU A 56 36.57 -13.98 -2.06
N GLN A 57 35.72 -14.14 -1.04
CA GLN A 57 35.18 -15.43 -0.65
C GLN A 57 33.98 -15.82 -1.52
N PRO A 58 33.69 -17.12 -1.68
CA PRO A 58 32.55 -17.59 -2.48
C PRO A 58 31.19 -17.06 -2.00
N GLU A 59 31.06 -16.71 -0.72
CA GLU A 59 29.85 -16.08 -0.17
C GLU A 59 29.66 -14.65 -0.69
N VAL A 60 30.75 -13.87 -0.79
CA VAL A 60 30.75 -12.52 -1.37
C VAL A 60 30.34 -12.56 -2.84
N ILE A 61 30.84 -13.54 -3.60
CA ILE A 61 30.49 -13.72 -5.02
C ILE A 61 28.99 -13.98 -5.17
N LYS A 62 28.42 -14.88 -4.36
CA LYS A 62 26.97 -15.16 -4.36
C LYS A 62 26.12 -13.95 -3.99
N LEU A 63 26.58 -13.13 -3.05
CA LEU A 63 25.91 -11.88 -2.70
C LEU A 63 25.98 -10.87 -3.84
N ARG A 64 27.10 -10.84 -4.57
CA ARG A 64 27.25 -9.98 -5.74
C ARG A 64 26.33 -10.35 -6.90
N GLU A 65 26.10 -11.63 -7.14
CA GLU A 65 25.15 -12.12 -8.16
C GLU A 65 23.72 -11.63 -7.89
N ARG A 66 23.34 -11.36 -6.63
CA ARG A 66 22.04 -10.76 -6.28
C ARG A 66 21.90 -9.30 -6.68
N ALA A 67 22.94 -8.64 -7.19
CA ALA A 67 22.84 -7.29 -7.74
C ALA A 67 21.82 -7.20 -8.88
N GLU A 68 21.68 -8.26 -9.68
CA GLU A 68 20.68 -8.29 -10.75
C GLU A 68 19.25 -8.25 -10.21
N ASP A 69 19.01 -8.88 -9.05
CA ASP A 69 17.70 -8.88 -8.41
C ASP A 69 17.38 -7.51 -7.81
N ALA A 70 18.37 -6.80 -7.25
CA ALA A 70 18.20 -5.40 -6.86
C ALA A 70 17.83 -4.52 -8.07
N ALA A 71 18.46 -4.72 -9.23
CA ALA A 71 18.13 -3.96 -10.43
C ALA A 71 16.70 -4.25 -10.94
N LYS A 72 16.22 -5.48 -10.84
CA LYS A 72 14.83 -5.85 -11.16
C LYS A 72 13.84 -5.19 -10.20
N LEU A 73 14.13 -5.24 -8.90
CA LEU A 73 13.30 -4.60 -7.87
C LEU A 73 13.25 -3.08 -8.03
N GLU A 74 14.36 -2.44 -8.38
CA GLU A 74 14.38 -0.98 -8.61
C GLU A 74 13.52 -0.58 -9.82
N LYS A 75 13.55 -1.36 -10.91
CA LYS A 75 12.65 -1.15 -12.05
C LYS A 75 11.18 -1.31 -11.63
N ARG A 76 10.87 -2.30 -10.81
CA ARG A 76 9.51 -2.52 -10.30
C ARG A 76 9.09 -1.37 -9.38
N ARG A 77 9.95 -0.93 -8.48
CA ARG A 77 9.75 0.22 -7.59
C ARG A 77 9.35 1.47 -8.38
N GLN A 78 10.15 1.82 -9.40
CA GLN A 78 9.87 2.96 -10.27
C GLN A 78 8.54 2.84 -11.02
N HIS A 79 8.18 1.63 -11.43
CA HIS A 79 6.90 1.38 -12.09
C HIS A 79 5.72 1.54 -11.13
N VAL A 80 5.81 1.00 -9.91
CA VAL A 80 4.78 1.13 -8.88
C VAL A 80 4.58 2.59 -8.47
N ILE A 81 5.66 3.36 -8.30
CA ILE A 81 5.57 4.80 -8.03
C ILE A 81 4.78 5.52 -9.12
N LYS A 82 5.07 5.25 -10.40
CA LYS A 82 4.31 5.85 -11.52
C LYS A 82 2.83 5.49 -11.49
N LEU A 83 2.48 4.27 -11.07
CA LEU A 83 1.09 3.85 -10.91
C LEU A 83 0.40 4.61 -9.77
N ILE A 84 1.06 4.75 -8.62
CA ILE A 84 0.56 5.51 -7.48
C ILE A 84 0.36 6.98 -7.86
N ASP A 85 1.36 7.62 -8.48
CA ASP A 85 1.26 9.00 -8.94
C ASP A 85 0.07 9.21 -9.88
N ARG A 86 -0.15 8.24 -10.77
CA ARG A 86 -1.28 8.30 -11.71
C ARG A 86 -2.61 8.11 -11.00
N LEU A 87 -2.69 7.22 -10.02
CA LEU A 87 -3.89 7.03 -9.19
C LEU A 87 -4.19 8.28 -8.37
N ASP A 88 -3.18 8.91 -7.78
CA ASP A 88 -3.33 10.13 -6.98
C ASP A 88 -3.78 11.33 -7.82
N GLN A 89 -3.46 11.37 -9.12
CA GLN A 89 -4.00 12.36 -10.06
C GLN A 89 -5.48 12.13 -10.43
N VAL A 90 -5.92 10.87 -10.44
CA VAL A 90 -7.25 10.47 -10.92
C VAL A 90 -8.26 10.40 -9.78
N ILE A 91 -7.83 9.97 -8.59
CA ILE A 91 -8.65 9.96 -7.39
C ILE A 91 -8.93 11.44 -7.06
N PRO A 92 -10.20 11.89 -7.12
CA PRO A 92 -10.51 13.25 -6.73
C PRO A 92 -10.03 13.47 -5.30
N GLN A 93 -9.24 14.53 -5.06
CA GLN A 93 -8.86 14.96 -3.72
C GLN A 93 -10.12 15.48 -3.00
N GLN A 94 -10.96 14.54 -2.58
CA GLN A 94 -12.11 14.84 -1.76
C GLN A 94 -11.56 15.20 -0.37
N PRO A 95 -11.91 16.37 0.19
CA PRO A 95 -11.63 16.62 1.59
C PRO A 95 -12.25 15.47 2.38
N GLU A 96 -11.50 14.91 3.33
CA GLU A 96 -11.96 13.82 4.18
C GLU A 96 -13.37 14.13 4.66
N ALA A 97 -14.36 13.40 4.11
CA ALA A 97 -15.73 13.58 4.51
C ALA A 97 -15.81 13.11 5.97
N LYS A 98 -15.80 14.06 6.90
CA LYS A 98 -16.18 13.84 8.29
C LYS A 98 -17.64 13.43 8.29
N PHE A 99 -17.90 12.15 8.05
CA PHE A 99 -19.19 11.55 8.31
C PHE A 99 -19.37 11.52 9.82
N ASN A 100 -20.02 12.55 10.37
CA ASN A 100 -20.74 12.39 11.63
C ASN A 100 -21.81 11.34 11.37
N LEU A 101 -21.57 10.12 11.84
CA LEU A 101 -22.59 9.08 11.94
C LEU A 101 -23.66 9.49 12.97
N THR A 102 -24.48 10.49 12.65
CA THR A 102 -25.76 10.72 13.33
C THR A 102 -26.78 9.78 12.72
N GLY A 103 -26.79 8.53 13.19
CA GLY A 103 -27.70 7.52 12.68
C GLY A 103 -27.58 6.19 13.42
N GLY A 104 -27.66 6.22 14.74
CA GLY A 104 -27.60 5.02 15.57
C GLY A 104 -28.15 5.28 16.97
N GLY A 105 -29.46 5.48 17.07
CA GLY A 105 -30.13 5.28 18.35
C GLY A 105 -29.99 3.81 18.77
N PRO A 106 -29.77 3.54 20.06
CA PRO A 106 -30.85 2.88 20.77
C PRO A 106 -31.11 3.43 22.18
N ALA A 107 -32.39 3.35 22.55
CA ALA A 107 -32.97 3.12 23.87
C ALA A 107 -32.45 3.91 25.10
N LYS A 108 -33.37 4.73 25.64
CA LYS A 108 -33.50 5.05 27.07
C LYS A 108 -33.23 3.81 27.95
N PRO A 109 -32.52 4.00 29.08
CA PRO A 109 -33.12 3.67 30.36
C PRO A 109 -32.96 4.82 31.36
N GLY A 110 -33.92 4.93 32.28
CA GLY A 110 -34.13 6.11 33.12
C GLY A 110 -33.09 6.35 34.22
N ALA A 111 -33.00 7.62 34.60
CA ALA A 111 -32.76 8.08 35.97
C ALA A 111 -33.62 9.35 36.08
N GLY A 112 -34.75 9.31 36.79
CA GLY A 112 -34.75 9.29 38.24
C GLY A 112 -34.74 10.74 38.69
N GLY A 113 -35.92 11.37 38.70
CA GLY A 113 -36.05 12.77 39.07
C GLY A 113 -35.68 13.03 40.53
N LEU A 114 -35.14 14.21 40.80
CA LEU A 114 -35.35 14.95 42.03
C LEU A 114 -35.24 16.44 41.69
N ARG A 115 -36.38 17.13 41.64
CA ARG A 115 -36.43 18.61 41.61
C ARG A 115 -36.18 19.10 43.04
N LYS A 116 -35.21 19.97 43.23
CA LYS A 116 -35.14 20.85 44.40
C LYS A 116 -36.04 22.06 44.14
N TYR A 117 -37.18 22.10 44.82
CA TYR A 117 -37.77 23.29 45.45
C TYR A 117 -38.63 22.80 46.62
#